data_AF-X5H1U5-F1
#
_entry.id   AF-X5H1U5-F1
#
_cell.length_a   1.000
_cell.length_b   1.000
_cell.length_c   1.000
_cell.angle_alpha   90.00
_cell.angle_beta   90.00
_cell.angle_gamma   90.00
#
_symmetry.space_group_name_H-M   'P 1'
#
loop_
_entity.id
_entity.type
_entity.pdbx_description
1 polymer ?
#
loop_
_entity_poly.entity_id
_entity_poly.type
_entity_poly.pdbx_seq_one_letter_code
_entity_poly.pdbx_strand_id
1 'polypeptide(L)' 'MHDKEQKVKVVCCSGEGDASNYVEHPKIYLTVGVGQEITCPYCSRIFTFISHD' A
#
# COMPACT_ATOMS: atom_id res chain seq x y z
N MET A 1 -7.10 29.58 -1.65
CA MET A 1 -6.46 28.34 -2.13
C MET A 1 -7.10 27.21 -1.33
N HIS A 2 -8.02 26.42 -1.91
CA HIS A 2 -8.59 25.27 -1.19
C HIS A 2 -7.59 24.12 -1.32
N ASP A 3 -6.67 24.04 -0.36
CA ASP A 3 -5.82 22.86 -0.17
C ASP A 3 -6.74 21.77 0.41
N LYS A 4 -7.40 21.01 -0.48
CA LYS A 4 -8.03 19.76 -0.09
C LYS A 4 -6.88 18.83 0.24
N GLU A 5 -6.54 18.72 1.51
CA GLU A 5 -5.65 17.70 2.05
C GLU A 5 -6.15 16.35 1.53
N GLN A 6 -5.51 15.86 0.46
CA GLN A 6 -5.81 14.53 -0.06
C GLN A 6 -5.32 13.58 1.01
N LYS A 7 -6.25 12.96 1.74
CA LYS A 7 -5.93 11.91 2.70
C LYS A 7 -5.22 10.80 1.93
N VAL A 8 -3.91 10.72 2.09
CA VAL A 8 -3.05 9.69 1.50
C VAL A 8 -2.41 8.89 2.63
N LYS A 9 -2.30 7.58 2.44
CA LYS A 9 -1.65 6.66 3.37
C LYS A 9 -0.46 6.02 2.68
N VAL A 10 0.69 6.07 3.33
CA VAL A 10 1.87 5.34 2.91
C VAL A 10 1.80 3.93 3.49
N VAL A 11 1.79 2.93 2.64
CA VAL A 11 1.84 1.51 3.00
C VAL A 11 3.19 0.94 2.60
N CYS A 12 3.81 0.18 3.51
CA CYS A 12 5.06 -0.51 3.22
C CYS A 12 4.77 -1.98 2.90
N CYS A 13 5.25 -2.44 1.75
CA CYS A 13 5.23 -3.85 1.40
C CYS A 13 6.66 -4.39 1.53
N SER A 14 6.90 -5.20 2.57
CA SER A 14 8.22 -5.79 2.84
C SER A 14 8.52 -7.05 2.02
N GLY A 15 7.58 -7.50 1.19
CA GLY A 15 7.71 -8.76 0.44
C GLY A 15 7.70 -10.01 1.32
N GLU A 16 7.23 -9.91 2.58
CA GLU A 16 7.05 -11.07 3.46
C GLU A 16 5.98 -11.99 2.88
N GLY A 17 6.41 -13.10 2.27
CA GLY A 17 5.55 -14.15 1.76
C GLY A 17 4.89 -14.95 2.88
N ASP A 18 3.85 -15.72 2.54
CA ASP A 18 3.11 -16.60 3.46
C ASP A 18 4.00 -17.70 4.08
N ALA A 19 5.07 -18.08 3.37
CA ALA A 19 6.12 -18.95 3.90
C ALA A 19 7.15 -18.09 4.64
N SER A 20 7.14 -18.18 5.99
CA SER A 20 7.87 -17.39 7.00
C SER A 20 9.40 -17.25 6.90
N ASN A 21 10.01 -17.39 5.72
CA ASN A 21 11.44 -17.19 5.53
C ASN A 21 11.85 -16.74 4.11
N TYR A 22 10.89 -16.38 3.25
CA TYR A 22 11.20 -15.89 1.90
C TYR A 22 10.69 -14.47 1.70
N VAL A 23 11.62 -13.59 1.32
CA VAL A 23 11.33 -12.23 0.87
C VAL A 23 11.18 -12.30 -0.64
N GLU A 24 9.95 -12.16 -1.14
CA GLU A 24 9.69 -12.16 -2.59
C GLU A 24 10.28 -10.91 -3.27
N HIS A 25 10.37 -9.78 -2.54
CA HIS A 25 10.89 -8.52 -3.07
C HIS A 25 11.39 -7.58 -1.97
N PRO A 26 12.28 -6.62 -2.29
CA PRO A 26 12.73 -5.63 -1.31
C PRO A 26 11.58 -4.77 -0.80
N LYS A 27 11.77 -4.20 0.40
CA LYS A 27 10.79 -3.31 1.02
C LYS A 27 10.52 -2.09 0.15
N ILE A 28 9.29 -1.93 -0.30
CA ILE A 28 8.82 -0.76 -1.07
C ILE A 28 7.77 0.02 -0.30
N TYR A 29 7.65 1.30 -0.62
CA TYR A 29 6.64 2.20 -0.07
C TYR A 29 5.67 2.59 -1.19
N LEU A 30 4.40 2.30 -0.98
CA LEU A 30 3.30 2.57 -1.90
C LEU A 30 2.45 3.67 -1.28
N THR A 31 2.07 4.68 -2.07
CA THR A 31 1.18 5.75 -1.61
C THR A 31 -0.23 5.45 -2.11
N VAL A 32 -1.19 5.36 -1.20
CA VAL A 32 -2.61 5.06 -1.50
C VAL A 32 -3.47 6.22 -1.05
N GLY A 33 -4.23 6.81 -1.97
CA GLY A 33 -5.26 7.79 -1.63
C GLY A 33 -6.51 7.15 -1.03
N VAL A 34 -7.29 7.94 -0.27
CA VAL A 34 -8.59 7.49 0.22
C VAL A 34 -9.51 7.07 -0.92
N GLY A 35 -10.09 5.88 -0.80
CA GLY A 35 -10.94 5.28 -1.82
C GLY A 35 -10.16 4.70 -3.01
N GLN A 36 -8.82 4.65 -2.93
CA GLN A 36 -7.98 4.01 -3.92
C GLN A 36 -7.54 2.62 -3.47
N GLU A 37 -7.31 1.78 -4.48
CA GLU A 37 -6.68 0.48 -4.37
C GLU A 37 -5.37 0.52 -5.14
N ILE A 38 -4.29 0.02 -4.53
CA ILE A 38 -3.02 -0.19 -5.23
C ILE A 38 -2.61 -1.64 -5.12
N THR A 39 -2.07 -2.17 -6.20
CA THR A 39 -1.51 -3.52 -6.24
C THR A 39 0.01 -3.41 -6.18
N CYS A 40 0.64 -4.16 -5.28
CA CYS A 40 2.09 -4.29 -5.26
C CYS A 40 2.54 -4.99 -6.55
N PRO A 41 3.45 -4.38 -7.35
CA PRO A 41 3.89 -4.95 -8.63
C PRO A 41 4.76 -6.20 -8.46
N TYR A 42 5.12 -6.56 -7.23
CA TYR A 42 6.02 -7.68 -6.93
C TYR A 42 5.27 -8.91 -6.43
N CYS A 43 4.54 -8.80 -5.31
CA CYS A 43 3.79 -9.91 -4.72
C CYS A 43 2.31 -9.92 -5.10
N SER A 44 1.88 -9.02 -5.99
CA SER A 44 0.46 -8.82 -6.37
C SER A 44 -0.48 -8.59 -5.17
N ARG A 45 0.06 -8.17 -4.00
CA ARG A 45 -0.76 -7.84 -2.83
C ARG A 45 -1.54 -6.55 -3.08
N ILE A 46 -2.83 -6.60 -2.77
CA ILE A 46 -3.75 -5.49 -2.91
C ILE A 46 -3.80 -4.71 -1.59
N PHE A 47 -3.57 -3.40 -1.66
CA PHE A 47 -3.67 -2.47 -0.54
C PHE A 47 -4.79 -1.47 -0.81
N THR A 48 -5.81 -1.49 0.03
CA THR A 48 -6.96 -0.57 -0.03
C THR A 48 -6.92 0.39 1.14
N PHE A 49 -7.13 1.68 0.87
CA PHE A 49 -7.31 2.68 1.92
C PHE A 49 -8.72 3.24 1.88
N ILE A 50 -9.57 2.68 2.73
CA ILE A 50 -10.96 3.10 2.89
C ILE A 50 -11.01 4.03 4.10
N SER A 51 -11.43 5.29 3.90
CA SER A 51 -11.83 6.13 5.03
C SER A 51 -13.19 5.62 5.48
N HIS A 52 -13.22 4.93 6.62
CA HIS A 52 -14.47 4.68 7.32
C HIS A 52 -14.81 5.97 8.08
N ASP A 53 -15.91 6.60 7.72
CA ASP A 53 -16.56 7.69 8.48
C ASP A 53 -17.15 7.15 9.79
#